data_AF-A0A947ULY4-F1
#
_entry.id   AF-A0A947ULY4-F1
#
_cell.length_a   1.000
_cell.length_b   1.000
_cell.length_c   1.000
_cell.angle_alpha   90.00
_cell.angle_beta   90.00
_cell.angle_gamma   90.00
#
_symmetry.space_group_name_H-M   'P 1'
#
loop_
_entity.id
_entity.type
_entity.pdbx_description
1 polymer ?
#
loop_
_entity_poly.entity_id
_entity_poly.type
_entity_poly.pdbx_seq_one_letter_code
_entity_poly.pdbx_strand_id
1 'polypeptide(L)'
;MSDDRKNFLSQLMTHSAKYMGIVIIGLCLSACSESWKEEVQLQDGRILVVERELISEGGGDEWASNRSGTKPKEYVIRFVNPDQSGKEIEWRSIKKSPQTWPEIPLVLDMASGKPVILSIVAISPGCEVYSKYVHQDGRWIEEPLPEQFAQRTTNLLFGSHKEMPAFVSLKDKHIRNNYVGVRNKHLQVGPNHKVCG
;
A
#
# COMPACT_ATOMS: atom_id res chain seq x y z
N MET A 1 -45.48 48.36 -59.44
CA MET A 1 -46.07 47.20 -60.13
C MET A 1 -46.06 46.02 -59.18
N SER A 2 -47.25 45.67 -58.71
CA SER A 2 -47.54 44.39 -58.06
C SER A 2 -47.44 43.27 -59.10
N ASP A 3 -46.83 42.16 -58.73
CA ASP A 3 -47.10 40.77 -59.16
C ASP A 3 -45.95 39.90 -58.61
N ASP A 4 -46.13 38.72 -58.02
CA ASP A 4 -47.35 38.00 -57.80
C ASP A 4 -47.19 37.01 -56.65
N ARG A 5 -48.31 36.78 -56.00
CA ARG A 5 -48.55 35.83 -54.91
C ARG A 5 -48.59 34.42 -55.50
N LYS A 6 -47.82 33.48 -54.93
CA LYS A 6 -48.27 32.16 -54.40
C LYS A 6 -47.31 31.02 -54.73
N ASN A 7 -46.98 30.30 -53.66
CA ASN A 7 -46.85 28.84 -53.51
C ASN A 7 -46.08 28.69 -52.19
N PHE A 8 -46.69 28.73 -51.00
CA PHE A 8 -47.63 27.74 -50.45
C PHE A 8 -47.41 26.36 -51.05
N LEU A 9 -46.53 25.58 -50.41
CA LEU A 9 -46.75 24.17 -50.05
C LEU A 9 -45.49 23.61 -49.37
N SER A 10 -45.72 22.91 -48.26
CA SER A 10 -44.89 21.84 -47.72
C SER A 10 -43.52 22.22 -47.17
N GLN A 11 -43.38 22.40 -45.85
CA GLN A 11 -42.90 21.30 -44.98
C GLN A 11 -41.76 20.50 -45.61
N LEU A 12 -40.54 20.71 -45.11
CA LEU A 12 -39.79 19.62 -44.50
C LEU A 12 -38.73 20.21 -43.59
N MET A 13 -38.92 19.96 -42.29
CA MET A 13 -37.88 20.06 -41.29
C MET A 13 -36.65 19.30 -41.76
N THR A 14 -35.46 19.85 -41.55
CA THR A 14 -34.31 19.02 -41.17
C THR A 14 -33.31 19.90 -40.43
N HIS A 15 -33.54 19.97 -39.12
CA HIS A 15 -32.54 20.36 -38.14
C HIS A 15 -31.28 19.51 -38.35
N SER A 16 -30.21 20.10 -38.85
CA SER A 16 -28.86 19.53 -38.76
C SER A 16 -28.15 20.15 -37.56
N ALA A 17 -28.62 19.78 -36.37
CA ALA A 17 -27.90 19.97 -35.13
C ALA A 17 -26.61 19.14 -35.21
N LYS A 18 -25.47 19.83 -35.37
CA LYS A 18 -24.13 19.23 -35.33
C LYS A 18 -23.86 18.78 -33.89
N TYR A 19 -24.15 17.53 -33.59
CA TYR A 19 -23.73 16.89 -32.33
C TYR A 19 -22.21 16.70 -32.37
N MET A 20 -21.49 17.63 -31.74
CA MET A 20 -20.09 17.48 -31.39
C MET A 20 -20.03 16.53 -30.18
N GLY A 21 -19.99 15.23 -30.46
CA GLY A 21 -19.79 14.19 -29.45
C GLY A 21 -18.38 14.28 -28.88
N ILE A 22 -18.24 14.89 -27.70
CA ILE A 22 -17.04 14.75 -26.88
C ILE A 22 -17.12 13.37 -26.23
N VAL A 23 -16.39 12.40 -26.80
CA VAL A 23 -16.13 11.12 -26.13
C VAL A 23 -15.10 11.39 -25.04
N ILE A 24 -15.57 11.66 -23.82
CA ILE A 24 -14.71 11.61 -22.63
C ILE A 24 -14.38 10.14 -22.41
N ILE A 25 -13.22 9.70 -22.87
CA ILE A 25 -12.63 8.43 -22.44
C ILE A 25 -12.21 8.63 -20.98
N GLY A 26 -13.14 8.41 -20.07
CA GLY A 26 -12.85 8.23 -18.66
C GLY A 26 -12.07 6.94 -18.49
N LEU A 27 -10.75 7.00 -18.65
CA LEU A 27 -9.85 5.98 -18.10
C LEU A 27 -9.99 6.05 -16.58
N CYS A 28 -10.99 5.36 -16.04
CA CYS A 28 -10.97 4.98 -14.64
C CYS A 28 -9.73 4.11 -14.47
N LEU A 29 -8.66 4.70 -13.95
CA LEU A 29 -7.52 3.97 -13.42
C LEU A 29 -8.05 3.14 -12.25
N SER A 30 -8.50 1.92 -12.55
CA SER A 30 -8.88 0.94 -11.55
C SER A 30 -7.65 0.68 -10.69
N ALA A 31 -7.64 1.22 -9.47
CA ALA A 31 -6.66 0.84 -8.47
C ALA A 31 -6.88 -0.66 -8.17
N CYS A 32 -5.97 -1.51 -8.63
CA CYS A 32 -5.97 -2.92 -8.25
C CYS A 32 -5.43 -3.00 -6.81
N SER A 33 -6.18 -3.64 -5.92
CA SER A 33 -5.70 -4.04 -4.61
C SER A 33 -5.55 -5.56 -4.51
N GLU A 34 -4.55 -5.99 -3.76
CA GLU A 34 -4.32 -7.39 -3.41
C GLU A 34 -4.35 -7.49 -1.88
N SER A 35 -5.12 -8.44 -1.35
CA SER A 35 -5.24 -8.65 0.09
C SER A 35 -4.96 -10.09 0.49
N TRP A 36 -4.35 -10.25 1.66
CA TRP A 36 -4.07 -11.55 2.25
C TRP A 36 -4.12 -11.46 3.78
N LYS A 37 -4.26 -12.60 4.44
CA LYS A 37 -4.10 -12.71 5.89
C LYS A 37 -2.74 -13.33 6.21
N GLU A 38 -2.11 -12.90 7.29
CA GLU A 38 -0.88 -13.51 7.77
C GLU A 38 -0.83 -13.65 9.29
N GLU A 39 -0.22 -14.74 9.77
CA GLU A 39 0.07 -14.93 11.19
C GLU A 39 1.26 -14.07 11.60
N VAL A 40 1.14 -13.35 12.71
CA VAL A 40 2.18 -12.48 13.26
C VAL A 40 2.45 -12.91 14.69
N GLN A 41 3.68 -13.37 14.95
CA GLN A 41 4.12 -13.66 16.32
C GLN A 41 4.65 -12.38 16.96
N LEU A 42 4.00 -11.96 18.05
CA LEU A 42 4.40 -10.82 18.87
C LEU A 42 5.63 -11.16 19.71
N GLN A 43 6.29 -10.14 20.25
CA GLN A 43 7.50 -10.34 21.06
C GLN A 43 7.23 -11.14 22.35
N ASP A 44 6.00 -11.09 22.87
CA ASP A 44 5.57 -11.87 24.04
C ASP A 44 5.14 -13.32 23.68
N GLY A 45 5.28 -13.72 22.41
CA GLY A 45 4.99 -15.07 21.94
C GLY A 45 3.56 -15.31 21.48
N ARG A 46 2.62 -14.38 21.74
CA ARG A 46 1.25 -14.47 21.23
C ARG A 46 1.23 -14.40 19.70
N ILE A 47 0.25 -15.05 19.08
CA ILE A 47 0.06 -15.03 17.63
C ILE A 47 -1.22 -14.27 17.30
N LEU A 48 -1.10 -13.28 16.42
CA LEU A 48 -2.22 -12.57 15.80
C LEU A 48 -2.41 -13.03 14.37
N VAL A 49 -3.64 -12.96 13.87
CA VAL A 49 -3.90 -12.96 12.43
C VAL A 49 -4.20 -11.54 12.02
N VAL A 50 -3.43 -11.02 11.07
CA VAL A 50 -3.62 -9.68 10.51
C VAL A 50 -4.06 -9.80 9.07
N GLU A 51 -4.88 -8.86 8.62
CA GLU A 51 -5.18 -8.66 7.22
C GLU A 51 -4.26 -7.58 6.64
N ARG A 52 -3.70 -7.86 5.47
CA ARG A 52 -2.80 -7.00 4.72
C ARG A 52 -3.46 -6.66 3.41
N GLU A 53 -3.28 -5.42 2.98
CA GLU A 53 -3.71 -4.97 1.66
C GLU A 53 -2.59 -4.16 1.03
N LEU A 54 -2.27 -4.48 -0.22
CA LEU A 54 -1.43 -3.67 -1.09
C LEU A 54 -2.31 -2.97 -2.11
N ILE A 55 -2.42 -1.66 -2.00
CA ILE A 55 -3.12 -0.83 -2.98
C ILE A 55 -2.09 -0.41 -4.02
N SER A 56 -2.36 -0.69 -5.29
CA SER A 56 -1.50 -0.30 -6.41
C SER A 56 -2.10 0.85 -7.21
N GLU A 57 -1.23 1.63 -7.85
CA GLU A 57 -1.59 2.65 -8.84
C GLU A 57 -0.86 2.42 -10.16
N GLY A 58 -1.37 3.00 -11.25
CA GLY A 58 -0.70 2.97 -12.54
C GLY A 58 0.64 3.74 -12.49
N GLY A 59 1.64 3.21 -13.19
CA GLY A 59 3.00 3.77 -13.25
C GLY A 59 4.06 2.86 -12.63
N GLY A 60 5.29 3.35 -12.58
CA GLY A 60 6.48 2.63 -12.11
C GLY A 60 7.63 2.87 -13.07
N ASP A 61 8.76 3.34 -12.54
CA ASP A 61 9.86 3.93 -13.32
C ASP A 61 10.66 2.90 -14.15
N GLU A 62 10.33 1.62 -14.05
CA GLU A 62 11.04 0.56 -14.77
C GLU A 62 10.15 -0.19 -15.78
N TRP A 63 9.91 0.39 -16.95
CA TRP A 63 9.21 -0.29 -18.06
C TRP A 63 9.84 -1.65 -18.44
N ALA A 64 11.15 -1.81 -18.26
CA ALA A 64 11.86 -3.06 -18.52
C ALA A 64 11.63 -4.15 -17.44
N SER A 65 11.25 -3.75 -16.22
CA SER A 65 11.13 -4.63 -15.03
C SER A 65 9.68 -4.80 -14.57
N ASN A 66 8.81 -3.85 -14.91
CA ASN A 66 7.44 -3.72 -14.44
C ASN A 66 6.44 -3.90 -15.59
N ARG A 67 6.30 -5.14 -16.06
CA ARG A 67 5.37 -5.48 -17.15
C ARG A 67 3.90 -5.22 -16.83
N SER A 68 3.52 -5.13 -15.55
CA SER A 68 2.14 -4.81 -15.17
C SER A 68 1.83 -3.32 -15.28
N GLY A 69 2.85 -2.46 -15.40
CA GLY A 69 2.67 -1.00 -15.45
C GLY A 69 2.03 -0.44 -14.18
N THR A 70 2.15 -1.15 -13.05
CA THR A 70 1.58 -0.77 -11.75
C THR A 70 2.66 -0.73 -10.68
N LYS A 71 2.52 0.17 -9.72
CA LYS A 71 3.40 0.25 -8.54
C LYS A 71 2.59 0.30 -7.25
N PRO A 72 3.15 -0.18 -6.12
CA PRO A 72 2.64 0.08 -4.79
C PRO A 72 2.36 1.57 -4.57
N LYS A 73 1.14 1.87 -4.12
CA LYS A 73 0.71 3.18 -3.69
C LYS A 73 0.69 3.28 -2.17
N GLU A 74 0.14 2.26 -1.52
CA GLU A 74 -0.11 2.23 -0.09
C GLU A 74 -0.12 0.78 0.43
N TYR A 75 0.42 0.58 1.64
CA TYR A 75 0.26 -0.64 2.42
C TYR A 75 -0.73 -0.40 3.55
N VAL A 76 -1.65 -1.34 3.74
CA VAL A 76 -2.61 -1.35 4.85
C VAL A 76 -2.43 -2.60 5.71
N ILE A 77 -2.61 -2.46 7.02
CA ILE A 77 -2.66 -3.57 7.99
C ILE A 77 -3.91 -3.39 8.84
N ARG A 78 -4.75 -4.42 8.95
CA ARG A 78 -5.91 -4.47 9.83
C ARG A 78 -5.80 -5.64 10.80
N PHE A 79 -6.08 -5.40 12.07
CA PHE A 79 -6.00 -6.44 13.10
C PHE A 79 -6.85 -6.09 14.32
N VAL A 80 -7.25 -7.10 15.07
CA VAL A 80 -7.91 -6.92 16.37
C VAL A 80 -6.83 -6.83 17.44
N ASN A 81 -6.89 -5.80 18.27
CA ASN A 81 -5.97 -5.67 19.40
C ASN A 81 -6.20 -6.82 20.41
N PRO A 82 -5.19 -7.63 20.74
CA PRO A 82 -5.37 -8.75 21.68
C PRO A 82 -5.69 -8.29 23.11
N ASP A 83 -5.33 -7.06 23.48
CA ASP A 83 -5.50 -6.51 24.83
C ASP A 83 -6.79 -5.67 24.98
N GLN A 84 -7.55 -5.49 23.89
CA GLN A 84 -8.79 -4.70 23.89
C GLN A 84 -9.93 -5.47 23.21
N SER A 85 -11.16 -5.31 23.71
CA SER A 85 -12.30 -6.09 23.23
C SER A 85 -12.67 -5.77 21.78
N GLY A 86 -12.26 -6.63 20.83
CA GLY A 86 -12.83 -6.74 19.48
C GLY A 86 -12.69 -5.52 18.56
N LYS A 87 -12.00 -4.45 19.01
CA LYS A 87 -11.80 -3.26 18.19
C LYS A 87 -10.73 -3.54 17.14
N GLU A 88 -11.13 -3.43 15.88
CA GLU A 88 -10.21 -3.44 14.77
C GLU A 88 -9.38 -2.15 14.75
N ILE A 89 -8.09 -2.30 14.49
CA ILE A 89 -7.12 -1.23 14.32
C ILE A 89 -6.58 -1.34 12.90
N GLU A 90 -6.53 -0.20 12.21
CA GLU A 90 -5.99 -0.09 10.86
C GLU A 90 -4.75 0.81 10.87
N TRP A 91 -3.64 0.33 10.31
CA TRP A 91 -2.46 1.12 9.98
C TRP A 91 -2.36 1.29 8.46
N ARG A 92 -1.95 2.48 8.01
CA ARG A 92 -1.65 2.78 6.60
C ARG A 92 -0.26 3.35 6.48
N SER A 93 0.45 3.03 5.40
CA SER A 93 1.72 3.67 5.06
C SER A 93 1.52 5.16 4.81
N ILE A 94 2.31 6.01 5.49
CA ILE A 94 2.22 7.47 5.42
C ILE A 94 3.35 8.03 4.55
N LYS A 95 4.56 7.50 4.74
CA LYS A 95 5.76 8.03 4.07
C LYS A 95 5.95 7.45 2.68
N LYS A 96 6.57 8.26 1.82
CA LYS A 96 7.01 7.87 0.48
C LYS A 96 8.47 8.22 0.29
N SER A 97 9.18 7.35 -0.44
CA SER A 97 10.54 7.62 -0.93
C SER A 97 10.55 8.77 -1.96
N PRO A 98 11.72 9.31 -2.31
CA PRO A 98 11.84 10.27 -3.42
C PRO A 98 11.30 9.72 -4.74
N GLN A 99 11.38 8.40 -4.94
CA GLN A 99 10.81 7.69 -6.10
C GLN A 99 9.33 7.34 -5.91
N THR A 100 8.66 7.93 -4.91
CA THR A 100 7.23 7.78 -4.60
C THR A 100 6.75 6.40 -4.13
N TRP A 101 7.67 5.47 -3.88
CA TRP A 101 7.35 4.16 -3.27
C TRP A 101 6.96 4.33 -1.81
N PRO A 102 5.87 3.72 -1.35
CA PRO A 102 5.44 3.80 0.05
C PRO A 102 6.43 3.09 0.98
N GLU A 103 6.44 3.50 2.24
CA GLU A 103 7.14 2.76 3.29
C GLU A 103 6.57 1.34 3.45
N ILE A 104 7.45 0.40 3.78
CA ILE A 104 7.13 -1.02 3.92
C ILE A 104 7.11 -1.36 5.42
N PRO A 105 5.99 -1.87 5.96
CA PRO A 105 5.96 -2.31 7.35
C PRO A 105 6.73 -3.63 7.52
N LEU A 106 7.50 -3.71 8.59
CA LEU A 106 8.44 -4.80 8.88
C LEU A 106 8.08 -5.58 10.14
N VAL A 107 7.63 -4.86 11.17
CA VAL A 107 7.26 -5.43 12.47
C VAL A 107 5.91 -4.88 12.91
N LEU A 108 5.02 -5.76 13.38
CA LEU A 108 3.88 -5.41 14.23
C LEU A 108 4.08 -6.04 15.60
N ASP A 109 3.97 -5.26 16.67
CA ASP A 109 4.16 -5.73 18.03
C ASP A 109 3.28 -4.99 19.03
N MET A 110 3.35 -5.38 20.31
CA MET A 110 2.68 -4.72 21.42
C MET A 110 3.72 -4.18 22.42
N ALA A 111 3.82 -2.85 22.56
CA ALA A 111 4.66 -2.21 23.56
C ALA A 111 3.79 -1.60 24.65
N SER A 112 3.89 -2.11 25.88
CA SER A 112 3.10 -1.62 27.02
C SER A 112 1.59 -1.57 26.73
N GLY A 113 1.05 -2.61 26.07
CA GLY A 113 -0.36 -2.72 25.69
C GLY A 113 -0.79 -1.86 24.50
N LYS A 114 0.16 -1.17 23.84
CA LYS A 114 -0.10 -0.35 22.64
C LYS A 114 0.46 -1.05 21.39
N PRO A 115 -0.30 -1.14 20.30
CA PRO A 115 0.24 -1.61 19.04
C PRO A 115 1.35 -0.71 18.52
N VAL A 116 2.41 -1.33 18.00
CA VAL A 116 3.58 -0.67 17.43
C VAL A 116 3.85 -1.23 16.04
N ILE A 117 4.06 -0.34 15.07
CA ILE A 117 4.57 -0.69 13.74
C ILE A 117 5.98 -0.14 13.58
N LEU A 118 6.91 -0.98 13.13
CA LEU A 118 8.19 -0.53 12.58
C LEU A 118 8.13 -0.68 11.07
N SER A 119 8.45 0.39 10.34
CA SER A 119 8.49 0.41 8.88
C SER A 119 9.87 0.83 8.38
N ILE A 120 10.10 0.68 7.08
CA ILE A 120 11.29 1.18 6.39
C ILE A 120 10.90 1.92 5.12
N VAL A 121 11.60 3.01 4.81
CA VAL A 121 11.37 3.78 3.57
C VAL A 121 12.71 4.13 2.92
N ALA A 122 12.79 3.98 1.60
CA ALA A 122 13.97 4.37 0.84
C ALA A 122 14.16 5.88 0.86
N ILE A 123 15.39 6.31 1.15
CA ILE A 123 15.79 7.73 1.11
C ILE A 123 16.73 8.03 -0.06
N SER A 124 17.39 7.01 -0.59
CA SER A 124 18.20 7.06 -1.80
C SER A 124 18.41 5.63 -2.33
N PRO A 125 18.95 5.44 -3.56
CA PRO A 125 19.25 4.10 -4.07
C PRO A 125 20.16 3.32 -3.10
N GLY A 126 19.66 2.20 -2.59
CA GLY A 126 20.42 1.33 -1.68
C GLY A 126 20.55 1.84 -0.24
N CYS A 127 19.80 2.88 0.16
CA CYS A 127 19.71 3.30 1.55
C CYS A 127 18.26 3.56 1.96
N GLU A 128 17.90 3.02 3.12
CA GLU A 128 16.58 3.14 3.70
C GLU A 128 16.65 3.54 5.19
N VAL A 129 15.61 4.19 5.69
CA VAL A 129 15.49 4.64 7.09
C VAL A 129 14.29 3.99 7.76
N TYR A 130 14.45 3.61 9.02
CA TYR A 130 13.36 3.05 9.81
C TYR A 130 12.47 4.15 10.38
N SER A 131 11.18 3.84 10.54
CA SER A 131 10.23 4.66 11.30
C SER A 131 9.49 3.80 12.32
N LYS A 132 9.06 4.43 13.43
CA LYS A 132 8.29 3.79 14.48
C LYS A 132 6.96 4.51 14.63
N TYR A 133 5.87 3.75 14.62
CA TYR A 133 4.53 4.25 14.88
C TYR A 133 3.93 3.54 16.08
N VAL A 134 3.29 4.29 16.97
CA VAL A 134 2.58 3.78 18.13
C VAL A 134 1.11 4.16 18.02
N HIS A 135 0.22 3.20 18.20
CA HIS A 135 -1.21 3.47 18.22
C HIS A 135 -1.66 3.86 19.63
N GLN A 136 -2.09 5.10 19.78
CA GLN A 136 -2.56 5.66 21.04
C GLN A 136 -3.75 6.60 20.80
N ASP A 137 -4.75 6.55 21.67
CA ASP A 137 -5.93 7.42 21.63
C ASP A 137 -6.66 7.39 20.27
N GLY A 138 -6.68 6.21 19.62
CA GLY A 138 -7.36 5.98 18.36
C GLY A 138 -6.63 6.50 17.11
N ARG A 139 -5.34 6.85 17.23
CA ARG A 139 -4.52 7.33 16.11
C ARG A 139 -3.12 6.73 16.14
N TRP A 140 -2.48 6.70 14.97
CA TRP A 140 -1.05 6.39 14.85
C TRP A 140 -0.22 7.65 15.04
N ILE A 141 0.77 7.57 15.92
CA ILE A 141 1.72 8.65 16.20
C ILE A 141 3.10 8.13 15.82
N GLU A 142 3.81 8.88 14.98
CA GLU A 142 5.22 8.60 14.74
C GLU A 142 6.04 9.01 15.96
N GLU A 143 6.87 8.10 16.46
CA GLU A 143 7.78 8.36 17.56
C GLU A 143 9.23 8.21 17.09
N PRO A 144 10.18 8.97 17.67
CA PRO A 144 11.59 8.74 17.41
C PRO A 144 11.97 7.31 17.83
N LEU A 145 12.78 6.67 16.99
CA LEU A 145 13.43 5.42 17.38
C LEU A 145 14.39 5.69 18.54
N PRO A 146 14.41 4.84 19.58
CA PRO A 146 15.42 4.95 20.62
C PRO A 146 16.83 4.91 20.02
N GLU A 147 17.78 5.61 20.65
CA GLU A 147 19.20 5.52 20.26
C GLU A 147 19.73 4.09 20.37
N GLN A 148 19.19 3.32 21.32
CA GLN A 148 19.51 1.92 21.54
C GLN A 148 18.22 1.13 21.73
N PHE A 149 18.05 0.07 20.95
CA PHE A 149 17.01 -0.92 21.16
C PHE A 149 17.51 -2.29 20.69
N ALA A 150 16.97 -3.35 21.30
CA ALA A 150 17.30 -4.71 20.89
C ALA A 150 16.92 -4.92 19.43
N GLN A 151 17.80 -5.55 18.68
CA GLN A 151 17.54 -5.91 17.30
C GLN A 151 16.30 -6.82 17.23
N ARG A 152 15.41 -6.54 16.28
CA ARG A 152 14.15 -7.26 16.10
C ARG A 152 14.14 -7.95 14.75
N THR A 153 13.75 -9.22 14.71
CA THR A 153 13.46 -9.91 13.46
C THR A 153 12.14 -9.40 12.89
N THR A 154 12.05 -9.26 11.58
CA THR A 154 10.77 -8.94 10.93
C THR A 154 9.77 -10.07 11.15
N ASN A 155 8.56 -9.70 11.55
CA ASN A 155 7.46 -10.65 11.78
C ASN A 155 6.29 -10.44 10.80
N LEU A 156 6.40 -9.48 9.89
CA LEU A 156 5.56 -9.30 8.72
C LEU A 156 6.27 -9.86 7.48
N LEU A 157 5.50 -10.34 6.51
CA LEU A 157 6.05 -10.80 5.24
C LEU A 157 6.70 -9.64 4.50
N PHE A 158 7.96 -9.83 4.10
CA PHE A 158 8.74 -8.85 3.35
C PHE A 158 9.12 -9.42 1.98
N GLY A 159 8.91 -8.66 0.91
CA GLY A 159 9.31 -9.05 -0.45
C GLY A 159 8.18 -8.99 -1.48
N SER A 160 8.32 -9.76 -2.56
CA SER A 160 7.36 -9.76 -3.68
C SER A 160 5.97 -10.19 -3.23
N HIS A 161 4.98 -9.34 -3.52
CA HIS A 161 3.57 -9.61 -3.31
C HIS A 161 2.89 -10.27 -4.51
N LYS A 162 3.64 -10.70 -5.53
CA LYS A 162 3.00 -11.42 -6.65
C LYS A 162 2.45 -12.76 -6.18
N GLU A 163 1.20 -13.03 -6.53
CA GLU A 163 0.52 -14.30 -6.26
C GLU A 163 0.46 -14.61 -4.76
N MET A 164 0.01 -13.63 -3.96
CA MET A 164 -0.17 -13.85 -2.53
C MET A 164 -1.25 -14.89 -2.28
N PRO A 165 -0.97 -15.95 -1.49
CA PRO A 165 -2.04 -16.84 -1.04
C PRO A 165 -2.97 -16.06 -0.11
N ALA A 166 -4.23 -16.49 -0.03
CA ALA A 166 -5.21 -15.86 0.86
C ALA A 166 -4.79 -15.86 2.34
N PHE A 167 -3.95 -16.83 2.74
CA PHE A 167 -3.43 -16.96 4.09
C PHE A 167 -1.94 -17.35 4.08
N VAL A 168 -1.15 -16.71 4.92
CA VAL A 168 0.29 -16.96 5.10
C VAL A 168 0.55 -17.35 6.57
N SER A 169 0.87 -18.61 6.81
CA SER A 169 1.26 -19.07 8.16
C SER A 169 2.65 -18.57 8.55
N LEU A 170 3.01 -18.66 9.84
CA LEU A 170 4.37 -18.39 10.32
C LEU A 170 5.41 -19.25 9.58
N LYS A 171 5.06 -20.51 9.29
CA LYS A 171 5.93 -21.44 8.55
C LYS A 171 6.13 -20.97 7.10
N ASP A 172 5.05 -20.61 6.41
CA ASP A 172 5.12 -20.13 5.02
C ASP A 172 5.91 -18.82 4.94
N LYS A 173 5.72 -17.93 5.92
CA LYS A 173 6.45 -16.67 6.03
C LYS A 173 7.94 -16.90 6.20
N HIS A 174 8.34 -17.82 7.07
CA HIS A 174 9.76 -18.17 7.25
C HIS A 174 10.39 -18.65 5.94
N ILE A 175 9.69 -19.50 5.17
CA ILE A 175 10.16 -19.97 3.87
C ILE A 175 10.30 -18.81 2.87
N ARG A 176 9.29 -17.94 2.79
CA ARG A 176 9.26 -16.81 1.83
C ARG A 176 10.26 -15.71 2.15
N ASN A 177 10.43 -15.36 3.43
CA ASN A 177 11.41 -14.37 3.86
C ASN A 177 12.86 -14.86 3.66
N ASN A 178 13.09 -16.17 3.63
CA ASN A 178 14.40 -16.77 3.34
C ASN A 178 14.69 -16.95 1.84
N TYR A 179 13.84 -16.43 0.94
CA TYR A 179 14.02 -16.58 -0.51
C TYR A 179 15.17 -15.73 -1.06
N VAL A 180 15.88 -16.26 -2.07
CA VAL A 180 16.99 -15.60 -2.77
C VAL A 180 16.49 -14.34 -3.46
N GLY A 181 16.79 -13.17 -2.89
CA GLY A 181 16.33 -11.87 -3.42
C GLY A 181 15.84 -10.92 -2.32
N VAL A 182 15.50 -11.44 -1.14
CA VAL A 182 15.29 -10.62 0.04
C VAL A 182 16.66 -10.22 0.61
N ARG A 183 16.90 -8.91 0.77
CA ARG A 183 18.13 -8.45 1.43
C ARG A 183 18.05 -8.82 2.90
N ASN A 184 18.95 -9.70 3.37
CA ASN A 184 19.00 -10.12 4.78
C ASN A 184 19.03 -8.95 5.77
N LYS A 185 19.63 -7.80 5.37
CA LYS A 185 19.64 -6.58 6.18
C LYS A 185 18.24 -6.01 6.47
N HIS A 186 17.25 -6.29 5.62
CA HIS A 186 15.85 -5.87 5.80
C HIS A 186 15.03 -6.84 6.65
N LEU A 187 15.56 -8.04 6.94
CA LEU A 187 14.92 -9.02 7.84
C LEU A 187 15.15 -8.72 9.33
N GLN A 188 15.89 -7.66 9.62
CA GLN A 188 16.18 -7.22 10.96
C GLN A 188 15.95 -5.71 11.06
N VAL A 189 15.43 -5.24 12.20
CA VAL A 189 15.34 -3.83 12.56
C VAL A 189 16.30 -3.62 13.73
N GLY A 190 17.37 -2.86 13.49
CA GLY A 190 18.46 -2.67 14.46
C GLY A 190 18.60 -1.22 14.94
N PRO A 191 19.45 -0.96 15.95
CA PRO A 191 19.65 0.37 16.53
C PRO A 191 20.20 1.39 15.52
N ASN A 192 20.81 0.93 14.44
CA ASN A 192 21.14 1.78 13.31
C ASN A 192 19.85 2.20 12.62
N HIS A 193 19.44 3.45 12.79
CA HIS A 193 18.21 4.02 12.21
C HIS A 193 18.16 3.97 10.67
N LYS A 194 19.27 3.62 10.03
CA LYS A 194 19.43 3.47 8.58
C LYS A 194 20.06 2.14 8.21
N VAL A 195 19.62 1.58 7.10
CA VAL A 195 20.25 0.45 6.41
C VAL A 195 20.77 0.95 5.07
N CYS A 196 22.02 0.66 4.76
CA CYS A 196 22.62 0.98 3.48
C CYS A 196 23.43 -0.20 2.93
N GLY A 197 23.52 -0.26 1.60
CA GLY A 197 24.41 -1.13 0.83
C GLY A 197 23.81 -2.44 0.35
#